data_AF-A0A6P6M3N0-F1
#
_entry.id   AF-A0A6P6M3N0-F1
#
_cell.length_a   1.000
_cell.length_b   1.000
_cell.length_c   1.000
_cell.angle_alpha   90.00
_cell.angle_beta   90.00
_cell.angle_gamma   90.00
#
_symmetry.space_group_name_H-M   'P 1'
#
loop_
_entity.id
_entity.type
_entity.pdbx_description
1 polymer ?
#
loop_
_entity_poly.entity_id
_entity_poly.type
_entity_poly.pdbx_seq_one_letter_code
_entity_poly.pdbx_strand_id
1 'polypeptide(L)'
;MLFWHKHSIEKSLADLPNFTPFPDEWTVEDRVLFEQAFSFHGKSFHRIQQMLPDKSISSLVKYYYSWKKTRSRTSLMDRQARKLANRSNPDERSSEEMEDANPVEANDSDYDPTKETKKESPVEPPMLSSRIALGRREHQTLQHRHHSQRSRCRPPKGMYLTQEDVVAVSSCSSAANSVLHQLDMELVSLKRQVQNAKQLNGGLKQKIEDGVDDFRLSECTQKMNARWTTDEQLLAVQGVRKHRKDFQAIADVIGNKTEWETEQGTPSGDCASSGEDVKNSNRSSGKSTDEEEEECRVSTFSVAK
;
A
#
# COMPACT_ATOMS: atom_id res chain seq x y z
N MET A 1 -20.38 -1.68 -25.92
CA MET A 1 -20.66 -0.46 -26.73
C MET A 1 -21.19 -0.79 -28.12
N LEU A 2 -20.33 -1.07 -29.13
CA LEU A 2 -20.71 -1.16 -30.56
C LEU A 2 -22.02 -1.92 -30.86
N PHE A 3 -22.23 -3.11 -30.30
CA PHE A 3 -23.45 -3.91 -30.48
C PHE A 3 -24.74 -3.13 -30.15
N TRP A 4 -24.79 -2.44 -29.01
CA TRP A 4 -25.95 -1.67 -28.54
C TRP A 4 -26.24 -0.47 -29.44
N HIS A 5 -25.20 0.15 -30.01
CA HIS A 5 -25.30 1.26 -30.96
C HIS A 5 -25.40 0.82 -32.43
N LYS A 6 -25.73 -0.45 -32.69
CA LYS A 6 -25.84 -1.03 -34.04
C LYS A 6 -24.60 -0.79 -34.91
N HIS A 7 -23.42 -0.91 -34.30
CA HIS A 7 -22.10 -0.65 -34.90
C HIS A 7 -21.84 0.81 -35.34
N SER A 8 -22.67 1.77 -34.92
CA SER A 8 -22.35 3.19 -35.06
C SER A 8 -21.16 3.56 -34.17
N ILE A 9 -20.00 3.77 -34.81
CA ILE A 9 -18.74 4.13 -34.14
C ILE A 9 -18.90 5.46 -33.39
N GLU A 10 -19.44 6.48 -34.04
CA GLU A 10 -19.63 7.83 -33.50
C GLU A 10 -20.48 7.83 -32.22
N LYS A 11 -21.62 7.12 -32.22
CA LYS A 11 -22.45 6.97 -31.02
C LYS A 11 -21.78 6.14 -29.93
N SER A 12 -21.02 5.11 -30.32
CA SER A 12 -20.25 4.28 -29.38
C SER A 12 -19.09 5.04 -28.72
N LEU A 13 -18.52 6.03 -29.40
CA LEU A 13 -17.50 6.94 -28.86
C LEU A 13 -18.11 8.03 -27.98
N ALA A 14 -19.26 8.60 -28.37
CA ALA A 14 -19.98 9.59 -27.57
C ALA A 14 -20.49 9.01 -26.23
N ASP A 15 -20.84 7.72 -26.22
CA ASP A 15 -21.30 6.98 -25.04
C ASP A 15 -20.14 6.29 -24.27
N LEU A 16 -18.92 6.27 -24.82
CA LEU A 16 -17.75 5.66 -24.17
C LEU A 16 -17.45 6.27 -22.78
N PRO A 17 -17.50 7.61 -22.56
CA PRO A 17 -17.28 8.21 -21.25
C PRO A 17 -18.27 7.78 -20.15
N ASN A 18 -19.44 7.24 -20.53
CA ASN A 18 -20.43 6.72 -19.58
C ASN A 18 -20.07 5.31 -19.08
N PHE A 19 -19.14 4.61 -19.75
CA PHE A 19 -18.68 3.26 -19.42
C PHE A 19 -17.18 3.20 -19.08
N THR A 20 -16.42 4.26 -19.39
CA THR A 20 -15.05 4.48 -18.89
C THR A 20 -15.08 5.58 -17.83
N PRO A 21 -15.23 5.25 -16.52
CA PRO A 21 -15.17 6.26 -15.46
C PRO A 21 -13.84 7.01 -15.53
N PHE A 22 -13.87 8.33 -15.32
CA PHE A 22 -12.68 9.18 -15.45
C PHE A 22 -11.64 8.82 -14.37
N PRO A 23 -10.33 8.81 -14.68
CA PRO A 23 -9.28 8.40 -13.74
C PRO A 23 -9.09 9.34 -12.53
N ASP A 24 -9.78 10.48 -12.49
CA ASP A 24 -9.82 11.38 -11.31
C ASP A 24 -10.96 11.00 -10.34
N GLU A 25 -11.77 9.99 -10.66
CA GLU A 25 -12.85 9.48 -9.81
C GLU A 25 -12.29 8.55 -8.71
N TRP A 26 -12.62 8.89 -7.46
CA TRP A 26 -12.17 8.15 -6.28
C TRP A 26 -13.18 7.06 -5.94
N THR A 27 -12.84 5.79 -6.15
CA THR A 27 -13.73 4.65 -5.84
C THR A 27 -13.92 4.48 -4.33
N VAL A 28 -14.78 3.56 -3.88
CA VAL A 28 -14.92 3.29 -2.43
C VAL A 28 -13.64 2.65 -1.87
N GLU A 29 -13.04 1.80 -2.67
CA GLU A 29 -11.79 1.07 -2.44
C GLU A 29 -10.62 2.06 -2.30
N ASP A 30 -10.47 3.02 -3.23
CA ASP A 30 -9.46 4.08 -3.15
C ASP A 30 -9.55 4.86 -1.82
N ARG A 31 -10.77 5.19 -1.39
CA ARG A 31 -11.03 6.00 -0.18
C ARG A 31 -10.63 5.24 1.08
N VAL A 32 -10.91 3.94 1.14
CA VAL A 32 -10.52 3.04 2.25
C VAL A 32 -9.00 2.81 2.25
N LEU A 33 -8.40 2.54 1.09
CA LEU A 33 -6.96 2.38 0.94
C LEU A 33 -6.20 3.64 1.34
N PHE A 34 -6.68 4.83 0.95
CA PHE A 34 -6.12 6.11 1.38
C PHE A 34 -6.24 6.31 2.88
N GLU A 35 -7.40 6.03 3.49
CA GLU A 35 -7.58 6.17 4.94
C GLU A 35 -6.63 5.25 5.71
N GLN A 36 -6.53 3.99 5.29
CA GLN A 36 -5.63 3.00 5.89
C GLN A 36 -4.16 3.40 5.73
N ALA A 37 -3.73 3.75 4.52
CA ALA A 37 -2.36 4.19 4.25
C ALA A 37 -2.02 5.51 4.99
N PHE A 38 -2.96 6.45 5.08
CA PHE A 38 -2.79 7.69 5.84
C PHE A 38 -2.69 7.42 7.35
N SER A 39 -3.38 6.41 7.88
CA SER A 39 -3.27 6.04 9.30
C SER A 39 -1.87 5.54 9.66
N PHE A 40 -1.23 4.74 8.80
CA PHE A 40 0.12 4.19 9.02
C PHE A 40 1.24 5.15 8.62
N HIS A 41 1.04 6.01 7.61
CA HIS A 41 2.10 6.78 6.96
C HIS A 41 1.92 8.31 7.05
N GLY A 42 0.82 8.76 7.66
CA GLY A 42 0.53 10.17 7.90
C GLY A 42 0.55 10.99 6.61
N LYS A 43 1.23 12.14 6.61
CA LYS A 43 1.35 13.02 5.44
C LYS A 43 2.42 12.58 4.42
N SER A 44 2.93 11.35 4.50
CA SER A 44 3.92 10.85 3.53
C SER A 44 3.24 10.44 2.23
N PHE A 45 2.85 11.41 1.40
CA PHE A 45 2.11 11.17 0.15
C PHE A 45 2.84 10.24 -0.83
N HIS A 46 4.17 10.33 -0.92
CA HIS A 46 4.99 9.39 -1.69
C HIS A 46 4.87 7.94 -1.20
N ARG A 47 4.65 7.73 0.11
CA ARG A 47 4.46 6.40 0.71
C ARG A 47 3.00 5.94 0.61
N ILE A 48 2.02 6.85 0.63
CA ILE A 48 0.62 6.53 0.31
C ILE A 48 0.49 6.11 -1.16
N GLN A 49 1.22 6.76 -2.08
CA GLN A 49 1.24 6.39 -3.50
C GLN A 49 1.77 4.97 -3.74
N GLN A 50 2.63 4.42 -2.87
CA GLN A 50 3.04 3.01 -2.94
C GLN A 50 1.91 2.01 -2.64
N MET A 51 0.79 2.47 -2.06
CA MET A 51 -0.46 1.71 -1.87
C MET A 51 -1.55 2.07 -2.89
N LEU A 52 -1.35 3.13 -3.67
CA LEU A 52 -2.30 3.70 -4.64
C LEU A 52 -1.50 4.25 -5.85
N PRO A 53 -0.87 3.37 -6.67
CA PRO A 53 0.05 3.80 -7.73
C PRO A 53 -0.64 4.69 -8.78
N ASP A 54 -1.89 4.38 -9.11
CA ASP A 54 -2.70 5.07 -10.12
C ASP A 54 -3.16 6.47 -9.68
N LYS A 55 -3.08 6.78 -8.38
CA LYS A 55 -3.45 8.09 -7.84
C LYS A 55 -2.20 8.95 -7.67
N SER A 56 -2.00 9.87 -8.62
CA SER A 56 -0.90 10.84 -8.58
C SER A 56 -0.86 11.64 -7.26
N ILE A 57 0.34 12.07 -6.84
CA ILE A 57 0.56 12.87 -5.62
C ILE A 57 -0.39 14.08 -5.57
N SER A 58 -0.61 14.75 -6.70
CA SER A 58 -1.55 15.86 -6.82
C SER A 58 -3.01 15.45 -6.51
N SER A 59 -3.45 14.28 -6.94
CA SER A 59 -4.77 13.74 -6.60
C SER A 59 -4.86 13.31 -5.13
N LEU A 60 -3.82 12.65 -4.58
CA LEU A 60 -3.74 12.30 -3.15
C LEU A 60 -3.82 13.55 -2.25
N VAL A 61 -3.15 14.64 -2.63
CA VAL A 61 -3.19 15.91 -1.89
C VAL A 61 -4.53 16.63 -2.07
N LYS A 62 -5.12 16.64 -3.28
CA LYS A 62 -6.47 17.17 -3.56
C LYS A 62 -7.51 16.46 -2.68
N TYR A 63 -7.47 15.13 -2.65
CA TYR A 63 -8.35 14.29 -1.83
C TYR A 63 -8.13 14.48 -0.33
N TYR A 64 -6.88 14.57 0.16
CA TYR A 64 -6.59 14.86 1.57
C TYR A 64 -7.35 16.09 2.08
N TYR A 65 -7.34 17.19 1.30
CA TYR A 65 -8.00 18.42 1.71
C TYR A 65 -9.53 18.38 1.63
N SER A 66 -10.12 17.65 0.67
CA SER A 66 -11.58 17.44 0.63
C SER A 66 -12.07 16.48 1.72
N TRP A 67 -11.49 15.28 1.82
CA TRP A 67 -11.79 14.26 2.83
C TRP A 67 -11.68 14.81 4.26
N LYS A 68 -10.61 15.55 4.55
CA LYS A 68 -10.42 16.17 5.86
C LYS A 68 -11.49 17.23 6.18
N LYS A 69 -11.90 18.04 5.20
CA LYS A 69 -12.94 19.08 5.36
C LYS A 69 -14.29 18.47 5.75
N THR A 70 -14.63 17.31 5.21
CA THR A 70 -15.81 16.53 5.61
C THR A 70 -15.62 15.86 6.97
N ARG A 71 -14.45 15.22 7.20
CA ARG A 71 -14.18 14.46 8.43
C ARG A 71 -14.18 15.32 9.71
N SER A 72 -13.86 16.61 9.61
CA SER A 72 -13.99 17.56 10.74
C SER A 72 -15.44 17.88 11.13
N ARG A 73 -16.46 17.46 10.35
CA ARG A 73 -17.89 17.61 10.67
C ARG A 73 -18.52 16.35 11.29
N THR A 74 -17.72 15.44 11.85
CA THR A 74 -18.23 14.31 12.64
C THR A 74 -19.14 14.83 13.75
N SER A 75 -20.38 14.37 13.78
CA SER A 75 -21.47 15.04 14.49
C SER A 75 -21.51 14.68 15.97
N LEU A 76 -22.34 15.39 16.75
CA LEU A 76 -22.63 14.98 18.12
C LEU A 76 -23.27 13.58 18.18
N MET A 77 -23.96 13.14 17.11
CA MET A 77 -24.52 11.79 17.02
C MET A 77 -23.44 10.72 16.79
N ASP A 78 -22.37 10.99 16.01
CA ASP A 78 -21.21 10.08 15.92
C ASP A 78 -20.57 9.88 17.30
N ARG A 79 -20.49 10.97 18.08
CA ARG A 79 -19.92 10.98 19.43
C ARG A 79 -20.82 10.20 20.41
N GLN A 80 -22.13 10.26 20.26
CA GLN A 80 -23.09 9.44 21.01
C GLN A 80 -23.03 7.97 20.59
N ALA A 81 -22.97 7.65 19.30
CA ALA A 81 -22.86 6.30 18.79
C ALA A 81 -21.62 5.57 19.34
N ARG A 82 -20.46 6.23 19.38
CA ARG A 82 -19.24 5.70 20.02
C ARG A 82 -19.41 5.52 21.54
N LYS A 83 -20.12 6.42 22.24
CA LYS A 83 -20.42 6.30 23.67
C LYS A 83 -21.36 5.13 23.99
N LEU A 84 -22.28 4.79 23.07
CA LEU A 84 -23.15 3.62 23.19
C LEU A 84 -22.41 2.31 22.88
N ALA A 85 -21.57 2.28 21.84
CA ALA A 85 -20.74 1.12 21.52
C ALA A 85 -19.81 0.74 22.69
N ASN A 86 -19.18 1.73 23.34
CA ASN A 86 -18.34 1.53 24.54
C ASN A 86 -19.14 1.08 25.78
N ARG A 87 -20.48 1.01 25.71
CA ARG A 87 -21.35 0.53 26.80
C ARG A 87 -21.91 -0.88 26.54
N SER A 88 -21.58 -1.49 25.40
CA SER A 88 -22.10 -2.79 24.96
C SER A 88 -21.25 -4.00 25.36
N ASN A 89 -20.22 -3.82 26.20
CA ASN A 89 -19.32 -4.88 26.65
C ASN A 89 -19.31 -4.95 28.19
N PRO A 90 -20.24 -5.71 28.81
CA PRO A 90 -20.41 -5.73 30.26
C PRO A 90 -19.67 -6.92 30.90
N ASP A 91 -18.47 -6.68 31.41
CA ASP A 91 -17.89 -7.48 32.50
C ASP A 91 -16.86 -6.67 33.30
N GLU A 92 -16.78 -6.97 34.60
CA GLU A 92 -15.87 -6.44 35.64
C GLU A 92 -15.67 -4.90 35.82
N ARG A 93 -16.67 -4.30 36.49
CA ARG A 93 -16.58 -3.79 37.89
C ARG A 93 -15.89 -2.43 38.24
N SER A 94 -16.59 -1.70 39.15
CA SER A 94 -16.20 -0.51 39.94
C SER A 94 -16.05 0.84 39.20
N SER A 95 -16.85 1.87 39.53
CA SER A 95 -16.73 2.84 40.67
C SER A 95 -16.00 4.12 40.22
N GLU A 96 -16.45 5.38 40.41
CA GLU A 96 -17.55 5.99 41.20
C GLU A 96 -18.28 7.13 40.42
N GLU A 97 -19.01 8.02 41.11
CA GLU A 97 -20.03 8.94 40.57
C GLU A 97 -19.53 10.38 40.25
N MET A 98 -20.23 11.12 39.35
CA MET A 98 -20.91 12.42 39.64
C MET A 98 -21.56 13.04 38.36
N GLU A 99 -22.63 13.83 38.55
CA GLU A 99 -23.39 14.65 37.56
C GLU A 99 -22.65 15.96 37.17
N ASP A 100 -22.97 16.77 36.13
CA ASP A 100 -23.95 16.65 35.01
C ASP A 100 -23.28 16.93 33.62
N ALA A 101 -23.50 17.93 32.73
CA ALA A 101 -24.38 19.13 32.63
C ALA A 101 -24.77 19.42 31.16
N ASN A 102 -25.96 20.00 30.91
CA ASN A 102 -26.56 20.19 29.57
C ASN A 102 -26.16 21.51 28.85
N PRO A 103 -26.25 21.64 27.50
CA PRO A 103 -25.63 22.73 26.73
C PRO A 103 -26.60 23.80 26.17
N VAL A 104 -26.03 24.96 25.82
CA VAL A 104 -26.57 26.08 25.02
C VAL A 104 -25.38 27.02 24.73
N GLU A 105 -25.19 27.76 23.62
CA GLU A 105 -25.96 27.97 22.37
C GLU A 105 -24.97 28.01 21.17
N ALA A 106 -25.45 28.21 19.94
CA ALA A 106 -24.60 28.26 18.74
C ALA A 106 -23.94 29.63 18.48
N ASN A 107 -22.90 29.64 17.63
CA ASN A 107 -22.87 30.58 16.51
C ASN A 107 -22.08 29.98 15.33
N ASP A 108 -22.63 30.09 14.12
CA ASP A 108 -22.02 29.73 12.84
C ASP A 108 -21.88 31.02 12.03
N SER A 109 -20.63 31.47 11.79
CA SER A 109 -20.38 32.78 11.16
C SER A 109 -19.29 32.72 10.09
N ASP A 110 -19.74 32.31 8.92
CA ASP A 110 -19.59 33.05 7.66
C ASP A 110 -18.31 32.87 6.80
N TYR A 111 -18.43 33.37 5.57
CA TYR A 111 -17.71 32.94 4.36
C TYR A 111 -17.42 34.15 3.45
N ASP A 112 -16.21 34.22 2.89
CA ASP A 112 -15.95 34.99 1.66
C ASP A 112 -14.70 34.44 0.92
N PRO A 113 -14.87 33.88 -0.29
CA PRO A 113 -13.77 33.47 -1.17
C PRO A 113 -13.65 34.37 -2.41
N THR A 114 -13.81 35.69 -2.31
CA THR A 114 -13.76 36.61 -3.48
C THR A 114 -12.50 37.48 -3.55
N LYS A 115 -11.31 36.86 -3.63
CA LYS A 115 -10.19 37.52 -4.33
C LYS A 115 -9.20 36.62 -5.05
N GLU A 116 -9.04 36.93 -6.33
CA GLU A 116 -8.26 36.20 -7.34
C GLU A 116 -6.90 36.86 -7.64
N THR A 117 -6.00 36.07 -8.23
CA THR A 117 -4.83 36.45 -9.06
C THR A 117 -3.59 37.21 -8.52
N LYS A 118 -2.46 36.88 -9.18
CA LYS A 118 -1.09 37.48 -9.24
C LYS A 118 -0.19 37.32 -8.00
N LYS A 119 0.98 36.66 -8.00
CA LYS A 119 2.03 36.21 -8.97
C LYS A 119 3.31 37.08 -8.89
N GLU A 120 4.46 36.39 -8.95
CA GLU A 120 5.85 36.87 -9.14
C GLU A 120 6.75 37.04 -7.89
N SER A 121 8.03 36.80 -8.15
CA SER A 121 9.23 36.79 -7.30
C SER A 121 10.42 37.11 -8.24
N PRO A 122 11.71 37.20 -7.81
CA PRO A 122 12.30 37.07 -6.48
C PRO A 122 13.23 38.27 -6.12
N VAL A 123 14.01 38.15 -5.03
CA VAL A 123 15.45 38.54 -4.85
C VAL A 123 15.78 38.60 -3.34
N GLU A 124 17.04 38.31 -2.98
CA GLU A 124 17.61 38.23 -1.62
C GLU A 124 19.07 38.74 -1.64
N PRO A 125 19.81 38.77 -0.51
CA PRO A 125 19.73 39.64 0.67
C PRO A 125 20.67 40.89 0.55
N PRO A 126 20.89 41.67 1.64
CA PRO A 126 22.13 41.45 2.41
C PRO A 126 21.96 41.57 3.95
N MET A 127 23.06 41.35 4.69
CA MET A 127 23.06 41.16 6.15
C MET A 127 23.65 42.33 6.98
N LEU A 128 23.51 42.21 8.31
CA LEU A 128 24.37 42.75 9.38
C LEU A 128 24.44 44.28 9.60
N SER A 129 23.87 44.73 10.72
CA SER A 129 24.64 45.58 11.65
C SER A 129 24.11 45.45 13.09
N SER A 130 25.01 45.21 14.04
CA SER A 130 24.68 45.12 15.48
C SER A 130 24.80 46.50 16.14
N ARG A 131 23.78 46.92 16.90
CA ARG A 131 24.00 47.82 18.05
C ARG A 131 23.18 47.39 19.25
N ILE A 132 23.89 47.10 20.34
CA ILE A 132 23.32 46.92 21.68
C ILE A 132 23.02 48.30 22.25
N ALA A 133 21.83 48.49 22.81
CA ALA A 133 21.48 49.66 23.62
C ALA A 133 20.78 49.20 24.90
N LEU A 134 21.48 49.32 26.03
CA LEU A 134 20.89 49.09 27.35
C LEU A 134 20.11 50.33 27.78
N GLY A 135 18.80 50.20 28.04
CA GLY A 135 17.93 51.30 28.40
C GLY A 135 16.79 50.88 29.33
N ARG A 136 16.82 51.44 30.55
CA ARG A 136 15.79 51.46 31.62
C ARG A 136 14.54 50.57 31.47
N ARG A 137 14.27 49.77 32.51
CA ARG A 137 12.90 49.42 32.91
C ARG A 137 12.15 50.69 33.31
N GLU A 138 10.91 50.84 32.84
CA GLU A 138 9.88 51.65 33.49
C GLU A 138 8.59 50.82 33.58
N HIS A 139 7.91 50.87 34.71
CA HIS A 139 6.90 49.87 35.09
C HIS A 139 5.48 50.42 34.93
N GLN A 140 5.11 50.82 33.71
CA GLN A 140 3.84 51.48 33.45
C GLN A 140 2.66 50.48 33.39
N THR A 141 1.60 50.80 34.15
CA THR A 141 0.43 49.95 34.36
C THR A 141 -0.56 50.03 33.20
N LEU A 142 -0.83 48.91 32.51
CA LEU A 142 -2.00 48.76 31.65
C LEU A 142 -2.64 47.36 31.83
N GLN A 143 -3.91 47.32 32.23
CA GLN A 143 -4.69 46.09 32.33
C GLN A 143 -5.15 45.62 30.93
N HIS A 144 -4.27 44.93 30.19
CA HIS A 144 -4.59 44.51 28.83
C HIS A 144 -5.36 43.17 28.73
N ARG A 145 -6.63 43.23 29.16
CA ARG A 145 -7.80 42.68 28.44
C ARG A 145 -7.59 41.36 27.65
N HIS A 146 -8.05 40.25 28.25
CA HIS A 146 -8.32 38.94 27.63
C HIS A 146 -7.24 38.33 26.70
N HIS A 147 -6.40 37.43 27.21
CA HIS A 147 -5.73 36.44 26.36
C HIS A 147 -6.60 35.18 26.24
N SER A 148 -7.03 34.87 25.02
CA SER A 148 -8.00 33.81 24.73
C SER A 148 -7.39 32.41 24.72
N GLN A 149 -8.18 31.43 25.20
CA GLN A 149 -8.08 30.01 24.82
C GLN A 149 -6.67 29.37 24.85
N ARG A 150 -6.13 29.24 26.08
CA ARG A 150 -5.15 28.22 26.52
C ARG A 150 -4.42 27.51 25.36
N SER A 151 -3.44 28.20 24.77
CA SER A 151 -2.63 27.66 23.68
C SER A 151 -2.07 26.31 24.08
N ARG A 152 -2.24 25.29 23.22
CA ARG A 152 -2.01 23.88 23.58
C ARG A 152 -0.57 23.68 24.08
N CYS A 153 -0.40 23.57 25.40
CA CYS A 153 0.88 23.49 26.09
C CYS A 153 1.64 22.20 25.74
N ARG A 154 2.28 22.20 24.58
CA ARG A 154 3.23 21.17 24.16
C ARG A 154 4.62 21.53 24.69
N PRO A 155 5.47 20.54 25.01
CA PRO A 155 6.87 20.80 25.29
C PRO A 155 7.56 21.58 24.15
N PRO A 156 8.65 22.31 24.44
CA PRO A 156 9.47 22.95 23.41
C PRO A 156 9.92 21.99 22.31
N LYS A 157 10.21 22.50 21.11
CA LYS A 157 10.66 21.67 19.98
C LYS A 157 11.95 20.93 20.33
N GLY A 158 11.92 19.60 20.30
CA GLY A 158 13.04 18.74 20.69
C GLY A 158 12.99 18.26 22.15
N MET A 159 12.07 18.78 22.97
CA MET A 159 11.75 18.25 24.29
C MET A 159 10.65 17.18 24.17
N TYR A 160 10.86 16.04 24.81
CA TYR A 160 9.90 14.94 24.88
C TYR A 160 9.52 14.73 26.35
N LEU A 161 8.23 14.89 26.65
CA LEU A 161 7.66 14.70 27.97
C LEU A 161 6.29 14.04 27.79
N THR A 162 6.16 12.80 28.25
CA THR A 162 4.87 12.10 28.38
C THR A 162 4.55 11.86 29.84
N GLN A 163 3.29 11.56 30.16
CA GLN A 163 2.89 11.19 31.52
C GLN A 163 3.56 9.88 31.98
N GLU A 164 3.77 8.95 31.04
CA GLU A 164 4.37 7.65 31.27
C GLU A 164 5.86 7.77 31.63
N ASP A 165 6.65 8.47 30.80
CA ASP A 165 8.08 8.70 31.05
C ASP A 165 8.32 9.40 32.40
N VAL A 166 7.51 10.43 32.70
CA VAL A 166 7.63 11.21 33.95
C VAL A 166 7.36 10.32 35.16
N VAL A 167 6.27 9.54 35.15
CA VAL A 167 5.92 8.63 36.25
C VAL A 167 6.95 7.51 36.41
N ALA A 168 7.43 6.92 35.31
CA ALA A 168 8.45 5.88 35.34
C ALA A 168 9.76 6.39 35.98
N VAL A 169 10.25 7.55 35.52
CA VAL A 169 11.50 8.17 36.00
C VAL A 169 11.37 8.69 37.44
N SER A 170 10.19 9.15 37.86
CA SER A 170 9.95 9.64 39.23
C SER A 170 9.53 8.56 40.24
N SER A 171 9.41 7.30 39.84
CA SER A 171 8.82 6.24 40.66
C SER A 171 9.60 5.91 41.94
N CYS A 172 10.94 6.04 41.93
CA CYS A 172 11.78 6.00 43.13
C CYS A 172 13.11 6.71 42.90
N SER A 173 13.88 6.96 43.97
CA SER A 173 15.14 7.72 43.94
C SER A 173 16.23 7.17 43.01
N SER A 174 16.14 5.90 42.60
CA SER A 174 17.06 5.27 41.65
C SER A 174 16.46 5.01 40.26
N ALA A 175 15.14 5.19 40.07
CA ALA A 175 14.45 4.79 38.85
C ALA A 175 15.03 5.42 37.57
N ALA A 176 15.33 6.72 37.63
CA ALA A 176 16.02 7.45 36.55
C ALA A 176 17.32 6.74 36.09
N ASN A 177 18.17 6.35 37.04
CA ASN A 177 19.44 5.69 36.75
C ASN A 177 19.24 4.26 36.23
N SER A 178 18.25 3.53 36.76
CA SER A 178 17.89 2.19 36.29
C SER A 178 17.39 2.20 34.84
N VAL A 179 16.53 3.16 34.48
CA VAL A 179 16.04 3.33 33.10
C VAL A 179 17.18 3.67 32.14
N LEU A 180 18.06 4.60 32.52
CA LEU A 180 19.23 4.95 31.70
C LEU A 180 20.18 3.76 31.50
N HIS A 181 20.51 3.01 32.56
CA HIS A 181 21.35 1.81 32.45
C HIS A 181 20.71 0.71 31.58
N GLN A 182 19.40 0.50 31.66
CA GLN A 182 18.69 -0.45 30.79
C GLN A 182 18.82 -0.05 29.32
N LEU A 183 18.59 1.23 29.00
CA LEU A 183 18.72 1.76 27.63
C LEU A 183 20.16 1.67 27.11
N ASP A 184 21.18 1.90 27.94
CA ASP A 184 22.59 1.70 27.56
C ASP A 184 22.91 0.22 27.27
N MET A 185 22.38 -0.71 28.06
CA MET A 185 22.57 -2.15 27.81
C MET A 185 21.88 -2.60 26.53
N GLU A 186 20.66 -2.12 26.25
CA GLU A 186 19.96 -2.36 24.99
C GLU A 186 20.72 -1.75 23.79
N LEU A 187 21.22 -0.52 23.92
CA LEU A 187 22.04 0.15 22.91
C LEU A 187 23.31 -0.64 22.59
N VAL A 188 24.00 -1.17 23.60
CA VAL A 188 25.18 -2.05 23.42
C VAL A 188 24.78 -3.39 22.79
N SER A 189 23.63 -3.94 23.16
CA SER A 189 23.11 -5.20 22.59
C SER A 189 22.76 -5.07 21.12
N LEU A 190 22.03 -4.02 20.73
CA LEU A 190 21.68 -3.71 19.35
C LEU A 190 22.91 -3.37 18.51
N LYS A 191 23.88 -2.60 19.05
CA LYS A 191 25.18 -2.37 18.39
C LYS A 191 25.90 -3.69 18.07
N ARG A 192 25.93 -4.64 19.01
CA ARG A 192 26.53 -5.97 18.81
C ARG A 192 25.78 -6.79 17.74
N GLN A 193 24.45 -6.77 17.76
CA GLN A 193 23.60 -7.42 16.75
C GLN A 193 23.86 -6.86 15.34
N VAL A 194 23.99 -5.53 15.20
CA VAL A 194 24.31 -4.86 13.92
C VAL A 194 25.68 -5.29 13.39
N GLN A 195 26.70 -5.46 14.25
CA GLN A 195 28.02 -5.93 13.79
C GLN A 195 28.00 -7.41 13.39
N ASN A 196 27.26 -8.27 14.10
CA ASN A 196 27.06 -9.66 13.70
C ASN A 196 26.33 -9.76 12.34
N ALA A 197 25.24 -9.00 12.16
CA ALA A 197 24.52 -8.94 10.89
C ALA A 197 25.39 -8.41 9.74
N LYS A 198 26.27 -7.42 9.99
CA LYS A 198 27.27 -6.95 9.02
C LYS A 198 28.27 -8.04 8.63
N GLN A 199 28.76 -8.82 9.60
CA GLN A 199 29.71 -9.92 9.32
C GLN A 199 29.04 -11.03 8.49
N LEU A 200 27.83 -11.44 8.86
CA LEU A 200 27.05 -12.43 8.11
C LEU A 200 26.74 -11.94 6.68
N ASN A 201 26.26 -10.70 6.54
CA ASN A 201 25.99 -10.11 5.22
C ASN A 201 27.26 -9.90 4.39
N GLY A 202 28.42 -9.67 5.01
CA GLY A 202 29.71 -9.64 4.33
C GLY A 202 30.08 -11.00 3.74
N GLY A 203 29.99 -12.07 4.55
CA GLY A 203 30.24 -13.43 4.09
C GLY A 203 29.22 -13.94 3.07
N LEU A 204 27.96 -13.48 3.14
CA LEU A 204 26.96 -13.76 2.11
C LEU A 204 27.23 -13.01 0.81
N LYS A 205 27.65 -11.74 0.88
CA LYS A 205 28.05 -10.96 -0.31
C LYS A 205 29.23 -11.59 -1.04
N GLN A 206 30.27 -12.03 -0.32
CA GLN A 206 31.42 -12.71 -0.93
C GLN A 206 31.01 -14.01 -1.66
N LYS A 207 30.01 -14.73 -1.15
CA LYS A 207 29.48 -15.95 -1.79
C LYS A 207 28.65 -15.71 -3.06
N ILE A 208 28.33 -14.46 -3.38
CA ILE A 208 27.58 -14.07 -4.59
C ILE A 208 28.34 -12.99 -5.39
N GLU A 209 29.64 -12.81 -5.11
CA GLU A 209 30.47 -11.74 -5.69
C GLU A 209 30.72 -11.97 -7.19
N ASP A 210 30.87 -13.23 -7.59
CA ASP A 210 30.99 -13.68 -8.99
C ASP A 210 29.66 -13.61 -9.78
N GLY A 211 28.54 -13.27 -9.12
CA GLY A 211 27.24 -13.08 -9.74
C GLY A 211 26.63 -14.36 -10.32
N VAL A 212 25.98 -14.24 -11.49
CA VAL A 212 25.37 -15.35 -12.25
C VAL A 212 25.59 -15.23 -13.77
N ASP A 213 26.45 -14.31 -14.23
CA ASP A 213 26.54 -13.98 -15.66
C ASP A 213 27.13 -15.13 -16.50
N ASP A 214 28.04 -15.94 -15.95
CA ASP A 214 28.54 -17.17 -16.58
C ASP A 214 27.44 -18.24 -16.79
N PHE A 215 26.31 -18.12 -16.08
CA PHE A 215 25.14 -19.00 -16.21
C PHE A 215 24.02 -18.36 -17.05
N ARG A 216 24.21 -17.14 -17.56
CA ARG A 216 23.18 -16.40 -18.31
C ARG A 216 23.13 -16.91 -19.76
N LEU A 217 22.02 -17.57 -20.09
CA LEU A 217 21.73 -17.99 -21.47
C LEU A 217 21.41 -16.77 -22.35
N SER A 218 21.75 -16.87 -23.64
CA SER A 218 21.45 -15.84 -24.64
C SER A 218 19.95 -15.61 -24.81
N GLU A 219 19.52 -14.35 -24.76
CA GLU A 219 18.11 -13.96 -24.88
C GLU A 219 17.58 -14.17 -26.31
N CYS A 220 16.50 -14.94 -26.43
CA CYS A 220 15.92 -15.30 -27.72
C CYS A 220 15.20 -14.10 -28.36
N THR A 221 15.75 -13.58 -29.46
CA THR A 221 15.24 -12.37 -30.16
C THR A 221 14.39 -12.71 -31.39
N GLN A 222 13.55 -13.75 -31.28
CA GLN A 222 12.58 -14.10 -32.32
C GLN A 222 11.46 -13.05 -32.44
N LYS A 223 10.95 -12.86 -33.66
CA LYS A 223 9.79 -11.99 -33.90
C LYS A 223 8.51 -12.80 -33.71
N MET A 224 7.54 -12.21 -33.00
CA MET A 224 6.22 -12.81 -32.79
C MET A 224 5.53 -13.14 -34.12
N ASN A 225 4.85 -14.29 -34.19
CA ASN A 225 4.24 -14.80 -35.42
C ASN A 225 2.95 -15.57 -35.13
N ALA A 226 1.81 -15.00 -35.55
CA ALA A 226 0.49 -15.60 -35.38
C ALA A 226 0.26 -16.91 -36.15
N ARG A 227 1.05 -17.20 -37.20
CA ARG A 227 0.97 -18.49 -37.90
C ARG A 227 1.57 -19.58 -37.02
N TRP A 228 0.73 -20.52 -36.57
CA TRP A 228 1.16 -21.76 -35.94
C TRP A 228 1.77 -22.73 -36.96
N THR A 229 2.95 -23.28 -36.62
CA THR A 229 3.57 -24.44 -37.29
C THR A 229 3.31 -25.72 -36.51
N THR A 230 3.50 -26.88 -37.13
CA THR A 230 3.32 -28.19 -36.46
C THR A 230 4.24 -28.34 -35.25
N ASP A 231 5.48 -27.86 -35.35
CA ASP A 231 6.47 -27.97 -34.27
C ASP A 231 6.08 -27.06 -33.08
N GLU A 232 5.60 -25.84 -33.35
CA GLU A 232 5.06 -24.94 -32.33
C GLU A 232 3.83 -25.55 -31.63
N GLN A 233 2.94 -26.23 -32.35
CA GLN A 233 1.79 -26.93 -31.77
C GLN A 233 2.23 -28.10 -30.87
N LEU A 234 3.22 -28.89 -31.31
CA LEU A 234 3.79 -29.97 -30.50
C LEU A 234 4.49 -29.45 -29.24
N LEU A 235 5.20 -28.32 -29.34
CA LEU A 235 5.78 -27.61 -28.18
C LEU A 235 4.69 -27.08 -27.24
N ALA A 236 3.60 -26.52 -27.74
CA ALA A 236 2.48 -26.05 -26.91
C ALA A 236 1.82 -27.21 -26.13
N VAL A 237 1.57 -28.36 -26.78
CA VAL A 237 0.96 -29.53 -26.12
C VAL A 237 1.90 -30.15 -25.08
N GLN A 238 3.21 -30.20 -25.35
CA GLN A 238 4.20 -30.59 -24.33
C GLN A 238 4.27 -29.55 -23.19
N GLY A 239 4.15 -28.27 -23.53
CA GLY A 239 4.06 -27.14 -22.62
C GLY A 239 2.91 -27.30 -21.62
N VAL A 240 1.67 -27.51 -22.09
CA VAL A 240 0.50 -27.74 -21.21
C VAL A 240 0.69 -28.95 -20.29
N ARG A 241 1.27 -30.05 -20.79
CA ARG A 241 1.55 -31.24 -19.98
C ARG A 241 2.54 -30.97 -18.82
N LYS A 242 3.52 -30.09 -19.04
CA LYS A 242 4.57 -29.74 -18.07
C LYS A 242 4.21 -28.55 -17.16
N HIS A 243 3.69 -27.48 -17.74
CA HIS A 243 3.47 -26.15 -17.14
C HIS A 243 1.98 -25.82 -16.89
N ARG A 244 1.05 -26.75 -17.19
CA ARG A 244 -0.40 -26.61 -16.95
C ARG A 244 -1.02 -25.42 -17.70
N LYS A 245 -1.41 -24.35 -16.99
CA LYS A 245 -2.02 -23.11 -17.51
C LYS A 245 -1.09 -21.90 -17.34
N ASP A 246 0.19 -22.13 -17.10
CA ASP A 246 1.21 -21.08 -17.16
C ASP A 246 1.53 -20.78 -18.64
N PHE A 247 0.68 -19.96 -19.26
CA PHE A 247 0.79 -19.64 -20.68
C PHE A 247 2.02 -18.78 -21.00
N GLN A 248 2.60 -18.08 -20.02
CA GLN A 248 3.89 -17.39 -20.18
C GLN A 248 5.03 -18.39 -20.30
N ALA A 249 5.16 -19.34 -19.37
CA ALA A 249 6.21 -20.37 -19.46
C ALA A 249 6.08 -21.28 -20.69
N ILE A 250 4.87 -21.42 -21.26
CA ILE A 250 4.65 -22.12 -22.53
C ILE A 250 5.02 -21.22 -23.72
N ALA A 251 4.64 -19.93 -23.71
CA ALA A 251 5.05 -18.96 -24.73
C ALA A 251 6.57 -18.82 -24.80
N ASP A 252 7.26 -18.76 -23.66
CA ASP A 252 8.73 -18.70 -23.54
C ASP A 252 9.42 -19.94 -24.14
N VAL A 253 8.81 -21.12 -23.99
CA VAL A 253 9.30 -22.38 -24.59
C VAL A 253 9.12 -22.42 -26.11
N ILE A 254 8.12 -21.71 -26.65
CA ILE A 254 7.88 -21.62 -28.11
C ILE A 254 8.69 -20.46 -28.73
N GLY A 255 8.97 -19.40 -27.99
CA GLY A 255 9.87 -18.29 -28.34
C GLY A 255 9.33 -17.27 -29.35
N ASN A 256 8.32 -17.62 -30.16
CA ASN A 256 7.70 -16.74 -31.16
C ASN A 256 6.19 -16.49 -30.97
N LYS A 257 5.64 -16.84 -29.80
CA LYS A 257 4.24 -16.63 -29.42
C LYS A 257 4.15 -15.74 -28.19
N THR A 258 3.02 -15.06 -28.06
CA THR A 258 2.58 -14.38 -26.84
C THR A 258 1.77 -15.32 -25.93
N GLU A 259 1.56 -14.91 -24.67
CA GLU A 259 0.66 -15.60 -23.74
C GLU A 259 -0.73 -15.84 -24.34
N TRP A 260 -1.33 -14.80 -24.97
CA TRP A 260 -2.69 -14.87 -25.50
C TRP A 260 -2.78 -15.81 -26.71
N GLU A 261 -1.81 -15.77 -27.63
CA GLU A 261 -1.77 -16.72 -28.76
C GLU A 261 -1.66 -18.15 -28.26
N THR A 262 -0.90 -18.35 -27.19
CA THR A 262 -0.68 -19.65 -26.55
C THR A 262 -1.94 -20.14 -25.86
N GLU A 263 -2.62 -19.31 -25.06
CA GLU A 263 -3.92 -19.65 -24.44
C GLU A 263 -4.95 -20.06 -25.51
N GLN A 264 -5.14 -19.23 -26.55
CA GLN A 264 -6.10 -19.51 -27.63
C GLN A 264 -5.68 -20.69 -28.52
N GLY A 265 -4.38 -20.98 -28.63
CA GLY A 265 -3.86 -22.14 -29.35
C GLY A 265 -3.94 -23.44 -28.56
N THR A 266 -3.96 -23.40 -27.23
CA THR A 266 -4.06 -24.64 -26.43
C THR A 266 -5.48 -25.19 -26.39
N PRO A 267 -5.70 -26.48 -26.69
CA PRO A 267 -7.00 -27.10 -26.50
C PRO A 267 -7.46 -26.98 -25.04
N SER A 268 -8.67 -26.46 -24.82
CA SER A 268 -9.25 -26.32 -23.47
C SER A 268 -9.50 -27.71 -22.85
N GLY A 269 -8.56 -28.12 -21.99
CA GLY A 269 -8.52 -29.44 -21.38
C GLY A 269 -9.53 -29.66 -20.25
N ASP A 270 -10.82 -29.56 -20.53
CA ASP A 270 -11.91 -29.97 -19.62
C ASP A 270 -12.06 -31.51 -19.58
N CYS A 271 -10.94 -32.20 -19.34
CA CYS A 271 -10.84 -33.66 -19.31
C CYS A 271 -9.81 -34.18 -18.29
N ALA A 272 -9.72 -33.52 -17.11
CA ALA A 272 -8.76 -33.86 -16.06
C ALA A 272 -9.35 -33.85 -14.63
N SER A 273 -10.55 -34.42 -14.45
CA SER A 273 -11.16 -34.59 -13.11
C SER A 273 -12.04 -35.86 -13.00
N SER A 274 -11.44 -37.01 -13.28
CA SER A 274 -11.99 -38.33 -12.92
C SER A 274 -10.91 -39.14 -12.18
N GLY A 275 -10.61 -38.73 -10.94
CA GLY A 275 -9.79 -39.51 -10.03
C GLY A 275 -10.61 -40.66 -9.46
N GLU A 276 -10.46 -41.87 -10.01
CA GLU A 276 -11.15 -43.06 -9.49
C GLU A 276 -10.37 -43.68 -8.32
N ASP A 277 -11.07 -43.89 -7.19
CA ASP A 277 -10.53 -44.55 -6.00
C ASP A 277 -10.30 -46.06 -6.22
N VAL A 278 -9.08 -46.45 -6.63
CA VAL A 278 -8.66 -47.85 -6.65
C VAL A 278 -7.76 -48.17 -5.45
N LYS A 279 -8.25 -49.03 -4.56
CA LYS A 279 -7.56 -49.41 -3.32
C LYS A 279 -6.28 -50.23 -3.58
N ASN A 280 -5.22 -49.85 -2.88
CA ASN A 280 -3.97 -50.60 -2.79
C ASN A 280 -4.17 -51.99 -2.13
N SER A 281 -3.85 -53.08 -2.84
CA SER A 281 -3.67 -54.40 -2.22
C SER A 281 -2.71 -55.34 -2.98
N ASN A 282 -1.45 -55.37 -2.52
CA ASN A 282 -0.54 -56.53 -2.49
C ASN A 282 -0.17 -57.34 -3.77
N ARG A 283 1.14 -57.25 -4.08
CA ARG A 283 2.12 -58.36 -4.27
C ARG A 283 2.51 -58.88 -5.68
N SER A 284 3.81 -59.22 -5.72
CA SER A 284 4.53 -60.26 -6.50
C SER A 284 4.77 -60.09 -8.02
N SER A 285 6.01 -59.70 -8.33
CA SER A 285 6.93 -60.31 -9.31
C SER A 285 6.44 -60.62 -10.74
N GLY A 286 6.98 -59.87 -11.71
CA GLY A 286 6.99 -60.19 -13.14
C GLY A 286 8.28 -59.69 -13.82
N LYS A 287 8.58 -60.20 -15.02
CA LYS A 287 9.71 -59.83 -15.90
C LYS A 287 9.24 -59.99 -17.36
N SER A 288 10.01 -59.45 -18.32
CA SER A 288 9.63 -59.16 -19.72
C SER A 288 8.74 -57.92 -19.82
N THR A 289 9.06 -56.91 -20.63
CA THR A 289 9.16 -56.83 -22.12
C THR A 289 7.85 -57.17 -22.80
N ASP A 290 7.20 -56.13 -23.35
CA ASP A 290 6.83 -56.08 -24.77
C ASP A 290 6.61 -54.62 -25.19
N GLU A 291 6.44 -54.40 -26.50
CA GLU A 291 6.21 -53.10 -27.13
C GLU A 291 4.70 -52.82 -27.21
N GLU A 292 4.26 -51.63 -26.81
CA GLU A 292 2.92 -51.14 -27.15
C GLU A 292 2.99 -49.69 -27.68
N GLU A 293 2.59 -49.50 -28.94
CA GLU A 293 2.44 -48.20 -29.57
C GLU A 293 1.12 -47.55 -29.12
N GLU A 294 1.18 -46.66 -28.13
CA GLU A 294 0.02 -45.83 -27.74
C GLU A 294 -0.30 -44.81 -28.85
N GLU A 295 -1.20 -45.19 -29.76
CA GLU A 295 -1.72 -44.34 -30.84
C GLU A 295 -2.57 -43.18 -30.25
N CYS A 296 -1.88 -42.18 -29.71
CA CYS A 296 -2.47 -41.07 -28.98
C CYS A 296 -3.25 -40.15 -29.95
N ARG A 297 -4.53 -40.50 -30.16
CA ARG A 297 -5.44 -39.90 -31.15
C ARG A 297 -5.33 -38.38 -31.22
N VAL A 298 -5.07 -37.86 -32.42
CA VAL A 298 -4.94 -36.42 -32.69
C VAL A 298 -6.28 -35.72 -32.43
N SER A 299 -6.43 -35.13 -31.26
CA SER A 299 -7.57 -34.26 -30.94
C SER A 299 -7.53 -33.02 -31.84
N THR A 300 -8.64 -32.72 -32.50
CA THR A 300 -8.67 -31.76 -33.62
C THR A 300 -8.46 -30.32 -33.15
N PHE A 301 -7.33 -29.75 -33.55
CA PHE A 301 -6.96 -28.35 -33.29
C PHE A 301 -7.90 -27.41 -34.07
N SER A 302 -8.74 -26.63 -33.37
CA SER A 302 -9.74 -25.76 -34.01
C SER A 302 -9.18 -24.36 -34.24
N VAL A 303 -8.64 -24.11 -35.43
CA VAL A 303 -8.09 -22.79 -35.82
C VAL A 303 -9.21 -21.89 -36.34
N ALA A 304 -9.51 -20.80 -35.62
CA ALA A 304 -10.30 -19.69 -36.16
C ALA A 304 -9.53 -18.99 -37.30
N LYS A 305 -10.23 -18.58 -38.35
CA LYS A 305 -9.68 -18.26 -39.68
C LYS A 305 -9.77 -16.79 -40.05
#